data_AF-A0A7C9CU44-F1
#
_entry.id   AF-A0A7C9CU44-F1
#
_cell.length_a   1.000
_cell.length_b   1.000
_cell.length_c   1.000
_cell.angle_alpha   90.00
_cell.angle_beta   90.00
_cell.angle_gamma   90.00
#
_symmetry.space_group_name_H-M   'P 1'
#
loop_
_entity.id
_entity.type
_entity.pdbx_description
1 polymer ?
#
loop_
_entity_poly.entity_id
_entity_poly.type
_entity_poly.pdbx_seq_one_letter_code
_entity_poly.pdbx_strand_id
1 'polypeptide(L)'
;FSKRAARAYHLPDEEQKQIQMISALLLQLVLHSANLPETFRRASTNSAIFETAIETNYLIKCNEAATETCVSFWTHVLQRLTSVKSQDASEVKVIIENLVLDLLTTLNLPEFPASSLVLEVLCVLLLQNAG
;
A
#
# COMPACT_ATOMS: atom_id res chain seq x y z
N PHE A 1 -21.71 13.09 -7.68
CA PHE A 1 -20.98 11.80 -7.65
C PHE A 1 -19.89 11.82 -8.70
N SER A 2 -18.64 12.04 -8.28
CA SER A 2 -17.51 12.02 -9.21
C SER A 2 -17.24 10.58 -9.66
N LYS A 3 -17.21 10.32 -10.97
CA LYS A 3 -16.90 8.98 -11.53
C LYS A 3 -15.55 8.44 -11.05
N ARG A 4 -14.65 9.31 -10.56
CA ARG A 4 -13.32 8.96 -10.02
C ARG A 4 -13.37 8.31 -8.63
N ALA A 5 -14.49 8.41 -7.90
CA ALA A 5 -14.63 7.89 -6.53
C ALA A 5 -15.45 6.58 -6.44
N ALA A 6 -15.65 5.89 -7.56
CA ALA A 6 -16.40 4.63 -7.57
C ALA A 6 -15.64 3.53 -6.82
N ARG A 7 -16.28 2.95 -5.80
CA ARG A 7 -15.79 1.78 -5.06
C ARG A 7 -16.37 0.54 -5.72
N ALA A 8 -15.56 -0.10 -6.55
CA ALA A 8 -15.98 -1.24 -7.38
C ALA A 8 -15.17 -2.50 -7.11
N TYR A 9 -14.15 -2.43 -6.26
CA TYR A 9 -13.38 -3.58 -5.82
C TYR A 9 -14.02 -4.12 -4.54
N HIS A 10 -14.54 -5.34 -4.58
CA HIS A 10 -15.17 -6.02 -3.45
C HIS A 10 -14.11 -6.72 -2.60
N LEU A 11 -14.21 -6.59 -1.27
CA LEU A 11 -13.33 -7.30 -0.37
C LEU A 11 -13.81 -8.76 -0.15
N PRO A 12 -12.90 -9.73 0.01
CA PRO A 12 -13.26 -11.08 0.44
C PRO A 12 -13.94 -11.06 1.80
N ASP A 13 -14.87 -11.98 2.06
CA ASP A 13 -15.57 -12.22 3.34
C ASP A 13 -16.41 -11.07 3.92
N GLU A 14 -16.37 -9.86 3.36
CA GLU A 14 -17.22 -8.74 3.75
C GLU A 14 -18.08 -8.27 2.57
N GLU A 15 -19.24 -8.92 2.37
CA GLU A 15 -20.16 -8.70 1.23
C GLU A 15 -20.55 -7.23 1.00
N GLN A 16 -20.37 -6.35 1.99
CA GLN A 16 -20.72 -4.93 1.91
C GLN A 16 -19.52 -3.97 1.86
N LYS A 17 -18.28 -4.44 2.04
CA LYS A 17 -17.11 -3.55 1.99
C LYS A 17 -16.52 -3.53 0.58
N GLN A 18 -16.36 -2.31 0.08
CA GLN A 18 -15.76 -2.03 -1.20
C GLN A 18 -14.72 -0.93 -1.05
N ILE A 19 -13.68 -0.99 -1.86
CA ILE A 19 -12.68 0.07 -1.99
C ILE A 19 -12.56 0.51 -3.45
N GLN A 20 -11.85 1.61 -3.69
CA GLN A 20 -11.52 2.02 -5.04
C GLN A 20 -10.52 1.02 -5.66
N MET A 21 -10.68 0.77 -6.96
CA MET A 21 -9.79 -0.11 -7.72
C MET A 21 -8.32 0.36 -7.64
N ILE A 22 -8.09 1.67 -7.60
CA ILE A 22 -6.74 2.23 -7.48
C ILE A 22 -6.09 1.93 -6.13
N SER A 23 -6.87 1.91 -5.04
CA SER A 23 -6.40 1.56 -3.70
C SER A 23 -6.01 0.09 -3.65
N ALA A 24 -6.83 -0.79 -4.22
CA ALA A 24 -6.51 -2.21 -4.37
C ALA A 24 -5.21 -2.41 -5.18
N LEU A 25 -5.08 -1.72 -6.31
CA LEU A 25 -3.88 -1.79 -7.15
C LEU A 25 -2.62 -1.32 -6.41
N LEU A 26 -2.70 -0.21 -5.67
CA LEU A 26 -1.58 0.28 -4.86
C LEU A 26 -1.11 -0.77 -3.86
N LEU A 27 -2.06 -1.39 -3.13
CA LEU A 27 -1.75 -2.43 -2.16
C LEU A 27 -1.07 -3.63 -2.81
N GLN A 28 -1.53 -4.03 -4.00
CA GLN A 28 -0.88 -5.09 -4.76
C GLN A 28 0.52 -4.69 -5.23
N LEU A 29 0.73 -3.46 -5.71
CA LEU A 29 2.06 -3.00 -6.14
C LEU A 29 3.06 -2.97 -4.99
N VAL A 30 2.65 -2.51 -3.81
CA VAL A 30 3.49 -2.50 -2.61
C VAL A 30 3.79 -3.92 -2.14
N LEU A 31 2.79 -4.81 -2.16
CA LEU A 31 3.00 -6.22 -1.81
C LEU A 31 4.03 -6.88 -2.75
N HIS A 32 3.95 -6.61 -4.05
CA HIS A 32 4.83 -7.21 -5.04
C HIS A 32 6.19 -6.50 -5.18
N SER A 33 6.38 -5.32 -4.58
CA SER A 33 7.69 -4.67 -4.54
C SER A 33 8.63 -5.29 -3.49
N ALA A 34 8.08 -6.00 -2.51
CA ALA A 34 8.85 -6.93 -1.69
C ALA A 34 9.28 -8.12 -2.57
N ASN A 35 10.53 -8.10 -3.06
CA ASN A 35 11.08 -9.19 -3.87
C ASN A 35 10.97 -10.51 -3.10
N LEU A 36 10.05 -11.39 -3.49
CA LEU A 36 9.95 -12.71 -2.89
C LEU A 36 11.23 -13.51 -3.25
N PRO A 37 11.85 -14.24 -2.30
CA PRO A 37 13.03 -15.03 -2.60
C PRO A 37 12.76 -15.98 -3.78
N GLU A 38 13.65 -15.98 -4.76
CA GLU A 38 13.59 -16.88 -5.93
C GLU A 38 13.51 -18.37 -5.53
N THR A 39 14.01 -18.71 -4.34
CA THR A 39 13.89 -20.04 -3.73
C THR A 39 12.43 -20.41 -3.41
N PHE A 40 11.61 -19.44 -2.98
CA PHE A 40 10.17 -19.64 -2.78
C PHE A 40 9.44 -19.73 -4.12
N ARG A 41 9.86 -18.96 -5.12
CA ARG A 41 9.28 -18.99 -6.47
C ARG A 41 9.54 -20.33 -7.19
N ARG A 42 10.63 -21.03 -6.83
CA ARG A 42 10.99 -22.36 -7.36
C ARG A 42 10.55 -23.53 -6.49
N ALA A 43 10.15 -23.29 -5.25
CA ALA A 43 9.67 -24.35 -4.35
C ALA A 43 8.33 -24.89 -4.87
N SER A 44 8.35 -26.13 -5.35
CA SER A 44 7.20 -26.79 -5.99
C SER A 44 6.18 -27.34 -4.99
N THR A 45 6.56 -27.40 -3.70
CA THR A 45 5.79 -28.01 -2.61
C THR A 45 5.95 -27.23 -1.31
N ASN A 46 4.85 -27.06 -0.57
CA ASN A 46 4.79 -26.27 0.67
C ASN A 46 5.79 -26.72 1.76
N SER A 47 6.27 -27.97 1.74
CA SER A 47 7.29 -28.47 2.66
C SER A 47 8.67 -27.85 2.41
N ALA A 48 9.06 -27.64 1.14
CA ALA A 48 10.36 -27.07 0.79
C ALA A 48 10.47 -25.58 1.18
N ILE A 49 9.35 -24.88 1.24
CA ILE A 49 9.21 -23.49 1.70
C ILE A 49 9.61 -23.38 3.17
N PHE A 50 9.18 -24.32 4.02
CA PHE A 50 9.42 -24.31 5.46
C PHE A 50 10.83 -24.76 5.85
N GLU A 51 11.47 -25.60 5.00
CA GLU A 51 12.85 -26.07 5.19
C GLU A 51 13.90 -25.09 4.64
N THR A 52 13.49 -24.15 3.77
CA THR A 52 14.40 -23.14 3.22
C THR A 52 14.69 -22.08 4.27
N ALA A 53 15.85 -22.17 4.92
CA ALA A 53 16.37 -21.10 5.76
C ALA A 53 16.61 -19.85 4.90
N ILE A 54 15.73 -18.85 5.04
CA ILE A 54 15.95 -17.54 4.43
C ILE A 54 16.91 -16.75 5.32
N GLU A 55 17.95 -16.20 4.73
CA GLU A 55 18.82 -15.26 5.43
C GLU A 55 18.01 -14.04 5.90
N THR A 56 18.07 -13.73 7.20
CA THR A 56 17.39 -12.56 7.79
C THR A 56 17.71 -11.26 7.04
N ASN A 57 18.94 -11.11 6.56
CA ASN A 57 19.38 -9.97 5.76
C ASN A 57 18.61 -9.81 4.45
N TYR A 58 18.18 -10.92 3.83
CA TYR A 58 17.35 -10.88 2.63
C TYR A 58 15.95 -10.38 2.96
N LEU A 59 15.32 -10.87 4.03
CA LEU A 59 14.00 -10.42 4.47
C LEU A 59 13.99 -8.93 4.83
N ILE A 60 15.05 -8.45 5.48
CA ILE A 60 15.24 -7.02 5.76
C ILE A 60 15.22 -6.22 4.45
N LYS A 61 15.98 -6.64 3.43
CA LYS A 61 16.00 -5.97 2.12
C LYS A 61 14.65 -5.98 1.40
N CYS A 62 13.86 -7.05 1.51
CA CYS A 62 12.50 -7.09 0.97
C CYS A 62 11.61 -6.03 1.63
N ASN A 63 11.70 -5.91 2.96
CA ASN A 63 10.95 -4.91 3.71
C ASN A 63 11.42 -3.48 3.41
N GLU A 64 12.73 -3.27 3.28
CA GLU A 64 13.31 -1.99 2.86
C GLU A 64 12.78 -1.57 1.48
N ALA A 65 12.75 -2.48 0.51
CA ALA A 65 12.22 -2.20 -0.83
C ALA A 65 10.73 -1.80 -0.82
N ALA A 66 9.91 -2.50 -0.02
CA ALA A 66 8.50 -2.16 0.15
C ALA A 66 8.32 -0.79 0.83
N THR A 67 9.15 -0.51 1.84
CA THR A 67 9.16 0.77 2.56
C THR A 67 9.57 1.91 1.63
N GLU A 68 10.64 1.74 0.85
CA GLU A 68 11.12 2.74 -0.13
C GLU A 68 10.05 3.03 -1.19
N THR A 69 9.34 1.99 -1.66
CA THR A 69 8.20 2.15 -2.57
C THR A 69 7.12 3.05 -1.97
N CYS A 70 6.76 2.81 -0.71
CA CYS A 70 5.76 3.60 0.02
C CYS A 70 6.23 5.06 0.23
N VAL A 71 7.50 5.26 0.61
CA VAL A 71 8.09 6.58 0.81
C VAL A 71 8.06 7.37 -0.49
N SER A 72 8.46 6.74 -1.60
CA SER A 72 8.43 7.36 -2.93
C SER A 72 7.01 7.73 -3.34
N PHE A 73 6.05 6.81 -3.18
CA PHE A 73 4.64 7.06 -3.49
C PHE A 73 4.10 8.27 -2.72
N TRP A 74 4.21 8.27 -1.39
CA TRP A 74 3.67 9.34 -0.57
C TRP A 74 4.38 10.67 -0.76
N THR A 75 5.70 10.67 -0.94
CA THR A 75 6.45 11.90 -1.25
C THR A 75 5.90 12.57 -2.51
N HIS A 76 5.69 11.82 -3.59
CA HIS A 76 5.13 12.38 -4.83
C HIS A 76 3.69 12.86 -4.67
N VAL A 77 2.88 12.13 -3.91
CA VAL A 77 1.48 12.50 -3.63
C VAL A 77 1.40 13.78 -2.80
N LEU A 78 2.20 13.89 -1.74
CA LEU A 78 2.24 15.06 -0.86
C LEU A 78 2.84 16.29 -1.56
N GLN A 79 3.88 16.12 -2.39
CA GLN A 79 4.40 17.21 -3.23
C GLN A 79 3.33 17.75 -4.19
N ARG A 80 2.48 16.89 -4.74
CA ARG A 80 1.34 17.31 -5.56
C ARG A 80 0.25 18.02 -4.76
N LEU A 81 0.14 17.83 -3.45
CA LEU A 81 -0.76 18.67 -2.65
C LEU A 81 -0.21 20.09 -2.49
N THR A 82 1.10 20.23 -2.28
CA THR A 82 1.71 21.52 -1.95
C THR A 82 2.04 22.37 -3.18
N SER A 83 2.24 21.75 -4.35
CA SER A 83 2.70 22.45 -5.57
C SER A 83 1.60 23.05 -6.44
N VAL A 84 0.32 22.70 -6.25
CA VAL A 84 -0.72 22.96 -7.27
C VAL A 84 -1.61 24.15 -6.89
N LYS A 85 -2.14 24.86 -7.90
CA LYS A 85 -3.11 25.96 -7.74
C LYS A 85 -4.33 25.46 -6.93
N SER A 86 -4.96 26.35 -6.17
CA SER A 86 -5.96 26.01 -5.13
C SER A 86 -7.10 25.07 -5.56
N GLN A 87 -7.51 25.11 -6.84
CA GLN A 87 -8.57 24.26 -7.36
C GLN A 87 -8.16 22.78 -7.48
N ASP A 88 -6.97 22.49 -7.98
CA ASP A 88 -6.48 21.10 -8.14
C ASP A 88 -6.07 20.49 -6.79
N ALA A 89 -5.63 21.32 -5.84
CA ALA A 89 -5.34 20.88 -4.48
C ALA A 89 -6.57 20.25 -3.80
N SER A 90 -7.77 20.77 -4.09
CA SER A 90 -9.02 20.18 -3.58
C SER A 90 -9.32 18.79 -4.16
N GLU A 91 -8.97 18.55 -5.43
CA GLU A 91 -9.13 17.22 -6.05
C GLU A 91 -8.14 16.21 -5.47
N VAL A 92 -6.87 16.60 -5.32
CA VAL A 92 -5.84 15.73 -4.74
C VAL A 92 -6.16 15.41 -3.28
N LYS A 93 -6.68 16.38 -2.51
CA LYS A 93 -7.15 16.14 -1.14
C LYS A 93 -8.23 15.06 -1.08
N VAL A 94 -9.25 15.15 -1.94
CA VAL A 94 -10.33 14.15 -2.00
C VAL A 94 -9.80 12.77 -2.40
N ILE A 95 -8.81 12.69 -3.29
CA ILE A 95 -8.18 11.43 -3.67
C ILE A 95 -7.48 10.81 -2.46
N ILE A 96 -6.71 11.60 -1.70
CA ILE A 96 -6.00 11.12 -0.50
C ILE A 96 -6.98 10.71 0.59
N GLU A 97 -8.05 11.48 0.83
CA GLU A 97 -9.08 11.12 1.81
C GLU A 97 -9.72 9.77 1.48
N ASN A 98 -10.09 9.54 0.20
CA ASN A 98 -10.64 8.25 -0.19
C ASN A 98 -9.61 7.13 -0.07
N LEU A 99 -8.35 7.37 -0.43
CA LEU A 99 -7.29 6.39 -0.29
C LEU A 99 -7.06 6.01 1.17
N VAL A 100 -6.98 6.98 2.08
CA VAL A 100 -6.83 6.72 3.52
C VAL A 100 -8.03 5.94 4.07
N LEU A 101 -9.26 6.29 3.67
CA LEU A 101 -10.46 5.53 4.06
C LEU A 101 -10.40 4.08 3.57
N ASP A 102 -10.00 3.86 2.33
CA ASP A 102 -9.87 2.51 1.75
C ASP A 102 -8.75 1.71 2.44
N LEU A 103 -7.63 2.35 2.77
CA LEU A 103 -6.54 1.73 3.54
C LEU A 103 -6.97 1.36 4.96
N LEU A 104 -7.74 2.22 5.64
CA LEU A 104 -8.32 1.92 6.95
C LEU A 104 -9.38 0.80 6.87
N THR A 105 -10.13 0.74 5.77
CA THR A 105 -11.12 -0.33 5.52
C THR A 105 -10.46 -1.69 5.38
N THR A 106 -9.26 -1.72 4.78
CA THR A 106 -8.46 -2.95 4.59
C THR A 106 -7.47 -3.21 5.73
N LEU A 107 -7.33 -2.27 6.67
CA LEU A 107 -6.42 -2.40 7.80
C LEU A 107 -6.85 -3.61 8.65
N ASN A 108 -5.89 -4.45 9.00
CA ASN A 108 -6.07 -5.71 9.74
C ASN A 108 -6.75 -6.85 8.95
N LEU A 109 -7.04 -6.68 7.66
CA LEU A 109 -7.47 -7.80 6.83
C LEU A 109 -6.24 -8.62 6.39
N PRO A 110 -6.22 -9.95 6.60
CA PRO A 110 -5.07 -10.79 6.27
C PRO A 110 -4.77 -10.81 4.77
N GLU A 111 -5.78 -10.61 3.92
CA GLU A 111 -5.63 -10.48 2.46
C GLU A 111 -4.90 -9.19 2.02
N PHE A 112 -4.83 -8.17 2.88
CA PHE A 112 -4.23 -6.87 2.58
C PHE A 112 -3.13 -6.49 3.57
N PRO A 113 -2.03 -7.28 3.66
CA PRO A 113 -0.98 -7.05 4.63
C PRO A 113 -0.22 -5.73 4.40
N ALA A 114 -0.22 -5.21 3.17
CA ALA A 114 0.44 -3.96 2.82
C ALA A 114 -0.23 -2.70 3.41
N SER A 115 -1.52 -2.77 3.80
CA SER A 115 -2.27 -1.58 4.25
C SER A 115 -1.64 -0.91 5.46
N SER A 116 -1.11 -1.71 6.40
CA SER A 116 -0.41 -1.19 7.59
C SER A 116 0.84 -0.40 7.20
N LEU A 117 1.68 -0.94 6.32
CA LEU A 117 2.93 -0.29 5.91
C LEU A 117 2.67 1.02 5.15
N VAL A 118 1.70 1.02 4.24
CA VAL A 118 1.34 2.23 3.49
C VAL A 118 0.85 3.33 4.43
N LEU A 119 0.03 3.00 5.43
CA LEU A 119 -0.46 3.98 6.42
C LEU A 119 0.65 4.44 7.38
N GLU A 120 1.52 3.52 7.83
CA GLU A 120 2.64 3.84 8.72
C GLU A 120 3.57 4.87 8.10
N VAL A 121 3.98 4.65 6.84
CA VAL A 121 4.87 5.57 6.13
C VAL A 121 4.21 6.94 5.93
N LEU A 122 2.90 6.99 5.66
CA LEU A 122 2.17 8.26 5.60
C LEU A 122 2.25 9.00 6.94
N CYS A 123 1.99 8.32 8.06
CA CYS A 123 2.06 8.92 9.39
C CYS A 123 3.46 9.48 9.70
N VAL A 124 4.51 8.71 9.41
CA VAL A 124 5.90 9.15 9.59
C VAL A 124 6.18 10.42 8.79
N LEU A 125 5.83 10.45 7.51
CA LEU A 125 6.05 11.61 6.64
C LEU A 125 5.25 12.83 7.11
N LEU A 126 4.01 12.66 7.56
CA LEU A 126 3.20 13.78 8.07
C LEU A 126 3.79 14.34 9.38
N LEU A 127 4.24 13.47 10.29
CA LEU A 127 4.87 13.88 11.54
C LEU A 127 6.20 14.63 11.30
N GLN A 128 7.00 14.17 10.33
CA GLN A 128 8.25 14.84 9.95
C GLN A 128 8.01 16.23 9.35
N ASN A 129 6.92 16.42 8.61
CA ASN A 129 6.57 17.71 8.00
C ASN A 129 5.78 18.64 8.93
N ALA A 130 5.32 18.17 10.10
CA ALA A 130 4.59 18.96 11.09
C ALA A 130 5.50 19.63 12.13
N GLY A 131 6.81 19.34 12.09
CA GLY A 131 7.84 19.94 12.94
C GLY A 131 8.55 21.14 12.34
#